data_AF-A0A225UY48-F1
#
_entry.id   AF-A0A225UY48-F1
#
_cell.length_a   1.000
_cell.length_b   1.000
_cell.length_c   1.000
_cell.angle_alpha   90.00
_cell.angle_beta   90.00
_cell.angle_gamma   90.00
#
_symmetry.space_group_name_H-M   'P 1'
#
loop_
_entity.id
_entity.type
_entity.pdbx_description
1 polymer ?
#
loop_
_entity_poly.entity_id
_entity_poly.type
_entity_poly.pdbx_seq_one_letter_code
_entity_poly.pdbx_strand_id
1 'polypeptide(L)'
;MCIIGAGVVYRMGSALRAHFVDKSPIYWNSNKKAGSDEDYHGNFDATQFERWFFNLCQTLSRQFGPCYIFMDGASYHKRNLTPCPTTRTRKADIQVWLYNHGKKMH
;
A
#
# COMPACT_ATOMS: atom_id res chain seq x y z
N MET A 1 -7.15 10.09 10.01
CA MET A 1 -5.93 10.79 9.54
C MET A 1 -4.88 9.72 9.37
N CYS A 2 -4.23 9.63 8.21
CA CYS A 2 -3.20 8.63 7.96
C CYS A 2 -1.85 9.31 7.76
N ILE A 3 -0.81 8.87 8.47
CA ILE A 3 0.58 9.23 8.19
C ILE A 3 1.24 8.01 7.60
N ILE A 4 2.00 8.19 6.52
CA ILE A 4 2.88 7.16 5.97
C ILE A 4 4.26 7.76 5.74
N GLY A 5 5.30 6.98 6.03
CA GLY A 5 6.69 7.40 5.91
C GLY A 5 7.61 6.19 5.89
N ALA A 6 8.82 6.35 5.35
CA ALA A 6 9.80 5.29 5.29
C ALA A 6 11.05 5.66 6.08
N GLY A 7 11.41 4.81 7.04
CA GLY A 7 12.71 4.87 7.69
C GLY A 7 13.75 4.08 6.89
N VAL A 8 14.99 4.54 6.89
CA VAL A 8 16.14 3.79 6.39
C VAL A 8 17.11 3.53 7.52
N VAL A 9 17.70 2.34 7.51
CA VAL A 9 18.82 1.98 8.38
C VAL A 9 19.93 1.43 7.49
N TYR A 10 21.11 2.02 7.57
CA TYR A 10 22.24 1.64 6.71
C TYR A 10 23.57 1.90 7.41
N ARG A 11 24.62 1.24 6.93
CA ARG A 11 25.97 1.42 7.46
C ARG A 11 26.75 2.42 6.63
N MET A 12 27.46 3.32 7.29
CA MET A 12 28.40 4.24 6.68
C MET A 12 29.74 4.14 7.40
N GLY A 13 30.68 3.38 6.82
CA GLY A 13 31.93 3.01 7.49
C GLY A 13 31.66 2.09 8.69
N SER A 14 32.14 2.48 9.88
CA SER A 14 31.88 1.76 11.13
C SER A 14 30.53 2.12 11.77
N ALA A 15 29.94 3.26 11.41
CA ALA A 15 28.73 3.79 12.03
C ALA A 15 27.45 3.22 11.40
N LEU A 16 26.48 2.91 12.25
CA LEU A 16 25.09 2.67 11.84
C LEU A 16 24.35 4.02 11.81
N ARG A 17 23.60 4.28 10.75
CA ARG A 17 22.76 5.47 10.61
C ARG A 17 21.31 5.08 10.41
N ALA A 18 20.42 5.89 10.97
CA ALA A 18 18.99 5.74 10.79
C ALA A 18 18.33 7.12 10.68
N HIS A 19 17.44 7.29 9.70
CA HIS A 19 16.63 8.49 9.53
C HIS A 19 15.43 8.21 8.61
N PHE A 20 14.50 9.15 8.51
CA PHE A 20 13.47 9.10 7.47
C PHE A 20 14.09 9.37 6.11
N VAL A 21 13.65 8.63 5.09
CA VAL A 21 13.98 8.92 3.69
C VAL A 21 13.39 10.27 3.34
N ASP A 22 14.18 11.11 2.68
CA ASP A 22 13.78 12.48 2.32
C ASP A 22 12.44 12.50 1.59
N LYS A 23 11.54 13.37 2.05
CA LYS A 23 10.18 13.57 1.52
C LYS A 23 9.28 12.34 1.57
N SER A 24 9.69 11.25 2.23
CA SER A 24 8.84 10.07 2.40
C SER A 24 7.71 10.28 3.40
N PRO A 25 7.86 11.04 4.51
CA PRO A 25 6.75 11.29 5.42
C PRO A 25 5.70 12.17 4.74
N ILE A 26 4.50 11.63 4.58
CA ILE A 26 3.34 12.37 4.06
C ILE A 26 2.17 12.23 5.03
N TYR A 27 1.38 13.29 5.06
CA TYR A 27 0.17 13.38 5.85
C TYR A 27 -1.04 13.33 4.92
N TRP A 28 -1.97 12.42 5.21
CA TRP A 28 -3.21 12.26 4.45
C TRP A 28 -4.44 12.51 5.32
N ASN A 29 -5.21 13.54 4.93
CA ASN A 29 -6.49 13.84 5.54
C ASN A 29 -7.53 12.79 5.15
N SER A 30 -8.18 12.20 6.15
CA SER A 30 -9.33 11.34 5.87
C SER A 30 -10.54 12.20 5.53
N ASN A 31 -11.28 11.80 4.50
CA ASN A 31 -12.59 12.39 4.19
C ASN A 31 -13.74 11.75 5.01
N LYS A 32 -13.45 10.81 5.92
CA LYS A 32 -14.45 10.21 6.82
C LYS A 32 -14.77 11.17 7.98
N LYS A 33 -16.03 11.18 8.43
CA LYS A 33 -16.45 11.94 9.61
C LYS A 33 -15.73 11.41 10.86
N ALA A 34 -15.22 12.31 11.70
CA ALA A 34 -14.61 11.94 12.97
C ALA A 34 -15.65 11.35 13.93
N GLY A 35 -15.30 10.28 14.65
CA GLY A 35 -16.12 9.71 15.72
C GLY A 35 -16.59 8.27 15.54
N SER A 36 -16.32 7.62 14.40
CA SER A 36 -16.38 6.16 14.31
C SER A 36 -15.05 5.58 14.76
N ASP A 37 -15.08 4.50 15.53
CA ASP A 37 -13.93 3.67 15.94
C ASP A 37 -13.30 2.93 14.74
N GLU A 38 -13.47 3.49 13.54
CA GLU A 38 -13.12 2.92 12.25
C GLU A 38 -11.70 3.31 11.88
N ASP A 39 -10.95 2.29 11.47
CA ASP A 39 -9.81 2.34 10.57
C ASP A 39 -9.17 3.73 10.41
N TYR A 40 -8.11 3.98 11.20
CA TYR A 40 -7.38 5.25 11.19
C TYR A 40 -6.77 5.58 9.82
N HIS A 41 -6.60 4.58 8.96
CA HIS A 41 -6.17 4.77 7.57
C HIS A 41 -7.23 5.48 6.71
N GLY A 42 -8.47 5.59 7.18
CA GLY A 42 -9.49 6.43 6.61
C GLY A 42 -9.87 6.01 5.18
N ASN A 43 -9.54 6.85 4.20
CA ASN A 43 -9.70 6.59 2.76
C ASN A 43 -8.34 6.45 2.05
N PHE A 44 -7.26 6.21 2.78
CA PHE A 44 -5.97 5.86 2.20
C PHE A 44 -6.08 4.44 1.61
N ASP A 45 -5.91 4.33 0.31
CA ASP A 45 -6.13 3.08 -0.43
C ASP A 45 -4.86 2.57 -1.12
N ALA A 46 -4.95 1.37 -1.70
CA ALA A 46 -3.84 0.73 -2.38
C ALA A 46 -3.30 1.54 -3.58
N THR A 47 -4.13 2.35 -4.23
CA THR A 47 -3.71 3.18 -5.38
C THR A 47 -2.89 4.39 -4.92
N GLN A 48 -3.22 4.96 -3.76
CA GLN A 48 -2.44 6.03 -3.14
C GLN A 48 -1.12 5.48 -2.60
N PHE A 49 -1.16 4.33 -1.92
CA PHE A 49 0.02 3.62 -1.47
C PHE A 49 0.97 3.30 -2.63
N GLU A 50 0.48 2.71 -3.71
CA GLU A 50 1.30 2.33 -4.88
C GLU A 50 2.05 3.53 -5.48
N ARG A 51 1.37 4.69 -5.62
CA ARG A 51 2.01 5.92 -6.13
C ARG A 51 3.10 6.43 -5.19
N TRP A 52 2.83 6.45 -3.89
CA TRP A 52 3.82 6.85 -2.88
C TRP A 52 5.01 5.88 -2.87
N PHE A 53 4.73 4.58 -2.87
CA PHE A 53 5.73 3.52 -2.82
C PHE A 53 6.63 3.52 -4.06
N PHE A 54 6.06 3.74 -5.25
CA PHE A 54 6.83 3.90 -6.49
C PHE A 54 7.85 5.03 -6.40
N ASN A 55 7.43 6.21 -5.92
CA ASN A 55 8.33 7.35 -5.73
C ASN A 55 9.39 7.07 -4.66
N LEU A 56 9.01 6.40 -3.56
CA LEU A 56 9.94 5.97 -2.53
C LEU A 56 11.02 5.05 -3.12
N CYS A 57 10.65 4.03 -3.91
CA CYS A 57 11.60 3.11 -4.54
C CYS A 57 12.60 3.84 -5.45
N GLN A 58 12.16 4.86 -6.20
CA GLN A 58 13.08 5.68 -7.00
C GLN A 58 14.09 6.42 -6.13
N THR A 59 13.64 7.02 -5.03
CA THR A 59 14.52 7.71 -4.08
C THR A 59 15.50 6.73 -3.43
N LEU A 60 15.02 5.58 -2.96
CA LEU A 60 15.84 4.53 -2.36
C LEU A 60 16.93 4.03 -3.33
N SER A 61 16.54 3.73 -4.57
CA SER A 61 17.48 3.27 -5.59
C SER A 61 18.57 4.30 -5.90
N ARG A 62 18.22 5.60 -5.91
CA ARG A 62 19.19 6.68 -6.19
C ARG A 62 20.12 6.98 -5.02
N GLN A 63 19.61 6.92 -3.78
CA GLN A 63 20.34 7.34 -2.59
C GLN A 63 21.08 6.21 -1.88
N PHE A 64 20.53 5.00 -1.88
CA PHE A 64 21.02 3.87 -1.08
C PHE A 64 21.32 2.61 -1.91
N GLY A 65 20.87 2.54 -3.17
CA GLY A 65 21.02 1.37 -4.01
C GLY A 65 20.06 0.22 -3.62
N PRO A 66 20.40 -1.04 -3.93
CA PRO A 66 19.59 -2.19 -3.56
C PRO A 66 19.38 -2.27 -2.05
N CYS A 67 18.13 -2.43 -1.61
CA CYS A 67 17.76 -2.50 -0.20
C CYS A 67 16.65 -3.53 0.06
N TYR A 68 16.59 -4.00 1.31
CA TYR A 68 15.48 -4.82 1.80
C TYR A 68 14.41 -3.90 2.38
N ILE A 69 13.17 -4.09 1.93
CA ILE A 69 12.02 -3.30 2.37
C ILE A 69 11.15 -4.19 3.26
N PHE A 70 10.95 -3.76 4.51
CA PHE A 70 10.09 -4.42 5.48
C PHE A 70 8.85 -3.55 5.71
N MET A 71 7.67 -4.14 5.58
CA MET A 71 6.38 -3.48 5.76
C MET A 71 5.47 -4.37 6.61
N ASP A 72 4.52 -3.78 7.31
CA ASP A 72 3.48 -4.54 8.00
C ASP A 72 2.47 -5.16 7.01
N GLY A 73 1.49 -5.89 7.56
CA GLY A 73 0.45 -6.56 6.81
C GLY A 73 -0.74 -5.69 6.40
N ALA A 74 -0.62 -4.36 6.37
CA ALA A 74 -1.74 -3.48 6.04
C ALA A 74 -2.38 -3.81 4.68
N SER A 75 -3.72 -3.78 4.63
CA SER A 75 -4.48 -4.24 3.46
C SER A 75 -4.17 -3.46 2.19
N TYR A 76 -3.91 -2.16 2.31
CA TYR A 76 -3.56 -1.28 1.19
C TYR A 76 -2.14 -1.53 0.62
N HIS A 77 -1.29 -2.33 1.27
CA HIS A 77 -0.01 -2.75 0.69
C HIS A 77 -0.20 -3.72 -0.49
N LYS A 78 -1.40 -4.27 -0.66
CA LYS A 78 -1.73 -5.23 -1.72
C LYS A 78 -2.83 -4.65 -2.59
N ARG A 79 -2.52 -4.34 -3.85
CA ARG A 79 -3.52 -3.97 -4.84
C ARG A 79 -4.02 -5.21 -5.57
N ASN A 80 -5.24 -5.64 -5.25
CA ASN A 80 -5.91 -6.69 -6.01
C ASN A 80 -6.72 -6.06 -7.16
N LEU A 81 -6.26 -6.25 -8.40
CA LEU A 81 -6.92 -5.70 -9.59
C LEU A 81 -8.15 -6.52 -10.02
N THR A 82 -8.24 -7.77 -9.58
CA THR A 82 -9.31 -8.72 -9.92
C THR A 82 -9.87 -9.39 -8.66
N PRO A 83 -10.39 -8.60 -7.70
CA PRO A 83 -10.89 -9.16 -6.45
C PRO A 83 -12.02 -10.14 -6.72
N CYS A 84 -12.01 -11.25 -5.98
CA CYS A 84 -13.12 -12.20 -5.99
C CYS A 84 -14.40 -11.45 -5.61
N PRO A 85 -15.52 -11.65 -6.32
CA PRO A 85 -16.80 -11.05 -5.96
C PRO A 85 -17.18 -11.39 -4.52
N THR A 86 -17.84 -10.45 -3.85
CA THR A 86 -18.35 -10.64 -2.48
C THR A 86 -19.86 -10.77 -2.50
N THR A 87 -20.47 -11.05 -1.35
CA THR A 87 -21.94 -11.06 -1.18
C THR A 87 -22.61 -9.74 -1.57
N ARG A 88 -21.85 -8.64 -1.67
CA ARG A 88 -22.32 -7.31 -2.10
C ARG A 88 -22.24 -7.10 -3.62
N THR A 89 -21.52 -7.95 -4.35
CA THR A 89 -21.37 -7.83 -5.82
C THR A 89 -22.66 -8.26 -6.51
N ARG A 90 -23.09 -7.56 -7.57
CA ARG A 90 -24.33 -7.91 -8.28
C ARG A 90 -24.19 -9.27 -8.95
N LYS A 91 -25.29 -10.03 -9.01
CA LYS A 91 -25.32 -11.37 -9.63
C LYS A 91 -24.73 -11.37 -11.05
N ALA A 92 -25.08 -10.38 -11.88
CA ALA A 92 -24.57 -10.27 -13.25
C ALA A 92 -23.03 -10.11 -13.27
N ASP A 93 -22.48 -9.26 -12.39
CA ASP A 93 -21.04 -9.03 -12.28
C ASP A 93 -20.31 -10.28 -11.74
N ILE A 94 -20.93 -11.04 -10.83
CA ILE A 94 -20.42 -12.34 -10.37
C ILE A 94 -20.33 -13.32 -11.55
N GLN A 95 -21.37 -13.41 -12.38
CA GLN A 95 -21.40 -14.32 -13.54
C GLN A 95 -20.31 -13.96 -14.56
N VAL A 96 -20.13 -12.67 -14.87
CA VAL A 96 -19.06 -12.20 -15.77
C VAL A 96 -17.68 -12.51 -15.18
N TRP A 97 -17.48 -12.27 -13.89
CA TRP A 97 -16.21 -12.57 -13.23
C TRP A 97 -15.89 -14.06 -13.27
N LEU A 98 -16.86 -14.93 -12.95
CA LEU A 98 -16.73 -16.39 -13.02
C LEU A 98 -16.50 -16.89 -14.44
N TYR A 99 -17.13 -16.30 -15.45
CA TYR A 99 -16.87 -16.64 -16.84
C TYR A 99 -15.42 -16.32 -17.26
N ASN A 100 -14.91 -15.17 -16.83
CA ASN A 100 -13.57 -14.70 -17.20
C ASN A 100 -12.43 -15.36 -16.38
N HIS A 101 -12.70 -15.80 -15.15
CA HIS A 101 -11.67 -16.27 -14.20
C HIS A 101 -11.92 -17.67 -13.64
N GLY A 102 -13.12 -18.23 -13.84
CA GLY A 102 -13.43 -19.60 -13.46
C GLY A 102 -12.66 -20.56 -14.37
N LYS A 103 -11.81 -21.41 -13.79
CA LYS A 103 -11.21 -22.52 -14.53
C LYS A 103 -12.34 -23.37 -15.11
N LYS A 104 -12.32 -23.63 -16.42
CA LYS A 104 -13.17 -24.67 -17.02
C LYS A 104 -12.87 -25.96 -16.26
N MET A 105 -13.83 -26.44 -15.48
CA MET A 105 -13.77 -27.78 -14.94
C MET A 105 -13.95 -28.72 -16.12
N HIS A 106 -12.85 -29.37 -16.52
CA HIS A 106 -12.85 -30.50 -17.43
C HIS A 106 -13.21 -31.77 -16.65
#